data_AF-A0A948E1Z3-F1
#
_entry.id   AF-A0A948E1Z3-F1
#
_cell.length_a   1.000
_cell.length_b   1.000
_cell.length_c   1.000
_cell.angle_alpha   90.00
_cell.angle_beta   90.00
_cell.angle_gamma   90.00
#
_symmetry.space_group_name_H-M   'P 1'
#
loop_
_entity.id
_entity.type
_entity.pdbx_description
1 polymer ?
#
loop_
_entity_poly.entity_id
_entity_poly.type
_entity_poly.pdbx_seq_one_letter_code
_entity_poly.pdbx_strand_id
1 'polypeptide(L)'
;MATLQVRDMDDGLYNLLRKTADREKRSISQEVIWIIQNYLSDVKHRRNNINELLTITWDSDETPEETINSIREARTGNKRFGGADGVFD
;
A
#
# COMPACT_ATOMS: atom_id res chain seq x y z
N MET A 1 -21.37 -15.20 -23.59
CA MET A 1 -20.84 -14.22 -22.62
C MET A 1 -21.40 -14.57 -21.25
N ALA A 2 -20.55 -14.80 -20.26
CA ALA A 2 -21.03 -14.98 -18.89
C ALA A 2 -21.56 -13.63 -18.39
N THR A 3 -22.77 -13.62 -17.83
CA THR A 3 -23.36 -12.45 -17.19
C THR A 3 -23.38 -12.70 -15.68
N LEU A 4 -22.82 -11.76 -14.92
CA LEU A 4 -22.87 -11.79 -13.46
C LEU A 4 -24.01 -10.88 -13.01
N GLN A 5 -25.02 -11.45 -12.37
CA GLN A 5 -26.07 -10.68 -11.70
C GLN A 5 -25.82 -10.70 -10.19
N VAL A 6 -25.76 -9.51 -9.60
CA VAL A 6 -25.66 -9.36 -8.14
C VAL A 6 -27.06 -9.06 -7.63
N ARG A 7 -27.56 -9.89 -6.70
CA ARG A 7 -28.83 -9.66 -5.99
C ARG A 7 -28.56 -8.97 -4.66
N ASP A 8 -29.50 -8.17 -4.21
CA ASP A 8 -29.49 -7.48 -2.90
C ASP A 8 -28.24 -6.63 -2.68
N MET A 9 -27.83 -5.87 -3.70
CA MET A 9 -26.75 -4.91 -3.55
C MET A 9 -27.21 -3.74 -2.67
N ASP A 10 -26.43 -3.46 -1.62
CA ASP A 10 -26.62 -2.29 -0.79
C ASP A 10 -26.55 -0.99 -1.62
N ASP A 11 -27.53 -0.10 -1.44
CA ASP A 11 -27.61 1.17 -2.19
C ASP A 11 -26.40 2.07 -1.90
N GLY A 12 -25.86 2.02 -0.69
CA GLY A 12 -24.63 2.75 -0.32
C GLY A 12 -23.44 2.25 -1.14
N LEU A 13 -23.27 0.93 -1.23
CA LEU A 13 -22.25 0.29 -2.06
C LEU A 13 -22.40 0.63 -3.55
N TYR A 14 -23.63 0.57 -4.07
CA TYR A 14 -23.90 0.95 -5.46
C TYR A 14 -23.50 2.40 -5.75
N ASN A 15 -23.83 3.32 -4.83
CA ASN A 15 -23.47 4.73 -4.95
C ASN A 15 -21.96 4.96 -4.90
N LEU A 16 -21.23 4.21 -4.07
CA LEU A 16 -19.76 4.28 -4.02
C LEU A 16 -19.14 3.74 -5.31
N LEU A 17 -19.65 2.63 -5.85
CA LEU A 17 -19.23 2.10 -7.14
C LEU A 17 -19.46 3.12 -8.26
N ARG A 18 -20.62 3.77 -8.28
CA ARG A 18 -20.94 4.80 -9.26
C ARG A 18 -19.99 5.99 -9.19
N LYS A 19 -19.74 6.54 -8.00
CA LYS A 19 -18.78 7.64 -7.80
C LYS A 19 -17.37 7.27 -8.29
N THR A 20 -16.96 6.04 -8.02
CA THR A 20 -15.65 5.53 -8.45
C THR A 20 -15.60 5.39 -9.96
N ALA A 21 -16.61 4.78 -10.57
CA ALA A 21 -16.73 4.64 -12.02
C ALA A 21 -16.72 6.01 -12.75
N ASP A 22 -17.44 7.00 -12.21
CA ASP A 22 -17.47 8.37 -12.74
C ASP A 22 -16.08 9.03 -12.68
N ARG A 23 -15.36 8.90 -11.55
CA ARG A 23 -14.00 9.41 -11.39
C ARG A 23 -13.03 8.77 -12.39
N GLU A 24 -13.15 7.47 -12.57
CA GLU A 24 -12.29 6.67 -13.44
C GLU A 24 -12.72 6.73 -14.92
N LYS A 25 -13.77 7.51 -15.25
CA LYS A 25 -14.36 7.65 -16.60
C LYS A 25 -14.70 6.30 -17.25
N ARG A 26 -15.19 5.35 -16.46
CA ARG A 26 -15.55 3.99 -16.87
C ARG A 26 -17.03 3.72 -16.59
N SER A 27 -17.62 2.78 -17.30
CA SER A 27 -18.96 2.29 -16.93
C SER A 27 -18.91 1.49 -15.63
N ILE A 28 -20.01 1.45 -14.88
CA ILE A 28 -20.11 0.70 -13.61
C ILE A 28 -19.74 -0.78 -13.83
N SER A 29 -20.23 -1.40 -14.90
CA SER A 29 -19.91 -2.80 -15.21
C SER A 29 -18.41 -3.01 -15.47
N GLN A 30 -17.75 -2.09 -16.17
CA GLN A 30 -16.31 -2.14 -16.40
C GLN A 30 -15.52 -1.95 -15.10
N GLU A 31 -15.97 -1.04 -14.24
CA GLU A 31 -15.34 -0.79 -12.95
C GLU A 31 -15.41 -2.01 -12.04
N VAL A 32 -16.57 -2.67 -11.96
CA VAL A 32 -16.73 -3.92 -11.20
C VAL A 32 -15.80 -5.02 -11.74
N ILE A 33 -15.72 -5.18 -13.06
CA ILE A 33 -14.80 -6.16 -13.68
C ILE A 33 -13.35 -5.82 -13.32
N TRP A 34 -12.97 -4.54 -13.42
CA TRP A 34 -11.62 -4.09 -13.11
C TRP A 34 -11.25 -4.34 -11.65
N ILE A 35 -12.15 -4.05 -10.70
CA ILE A 35 -11.94 -4.32 -9.28
C ILE A 35 -11.70 -5.82 -9.06
N ILE A 36 -12.52 -6.68 -9.67
CA ILE A 36 -12.38 -8.14 -9.55
C ILE A 36 -11.05 -8.61 -10.14
N GLN A 37 -10.69 -8.13 -11.33
CA GLN A 37 -9.41 -8.46 -11.97
C GLN A 37 -8.21 -8.03 -11.12
N ASN A 38 -8.25 -6.81 -10.60
CA ASN A 38 -7.20 -6.27 -9.76
C ASN A 38 -7.07 -7.07 -8.46
N TYR A 39 -8.19 -7.37 -7.80
CA TYR A 39 -8.21 -8.19 -6.60
C TYR A 39 -7.62 -9.58 -6.83
N LEU A 40 -8.05 -10.27 -7.90
CA LEU A 40 -7.54 -11.62 -8.22
C LEU A 40 -6.06 -11.61 -8.65
N SER A 41 -5.58 -10.50 -9.22
CA SER A 41 -4.17 -10.34 -9.58
C SER A 41 -3.31 -10.09 -8.33
N ASP A 42 -3.81 -9.29 -7.38
CA ASP A 42 -3.12 -8.91 -6.15
C ASP A 42 -3.04 -10.04 -5.10
N VAL A 43 -4.00 -10.97 -5.07
CA VAL A 43 -3.97 -12.14 -4.16
C VAL A 43 -2.68 -12.95 -4.30
N LYS A 44 -2.05 -12.96 -5.48
CA LYS A 44 -0.75 -13.61 -5.70
C LYS A 44 0.41 -12.85 -5.05
N HIS A 45 0.32 -11.52 -4.90
CA HIS A 45 1.41 -10.67 -4.41
C HIS A 45 1.36 -10.48 -2.89
N ARG A 46 0.16 -10.46 -2.28
CA ARG A 46 0.01 -10.33 -0.82
C ARG A 46 0.64 -11.45 0.01
N ARG A 47 0.76 -12.67 -0.53
CA ARG A 47 1.43 -13.78 0.17
C ARG A 47 2.95 -13.69 0.15
N ASN A 48 3.53 -12.96 -0.80
CA ASN A 48 4.97 -12.92 -1.01
C ASN A 48 5.63 -11.77 -0.25
N ASN A 49 4.96 -10.61 -0.15
CA ASN A 49 5.56 -9.41 0.46
C ASN A 49 6.00 -9.60 1.92
N ILE A 50 5.23 -10.34 2.73
CA ILE A 50 5.59 -10.58 4.15
C ILE A 50 6.84 -11.48 4.26
N ASN A 51 6.91 -12.52 3.43
CA ASN A 51 8.05 -13.45 3.42
C ASN A 51 9.31 -12.79 2.84
N GLU A 52 9.16 -11.96 1.81
CA GLU A 52 10.25 -11.18 1.22
C GLU A 52 10.77 -10.13 2.22
N LEU A 53 9.89 -9.41 2.92
CA LEU A 53 10.28 -8.49 3.99
C LEU A 53 10.99 -9.21 5.15
N LEU A 54 10.49 -10.37 5.58
CA LEU A 54 11.12 -11.19 6.63
C LEU A 54 12.52 -11.67 6.24
N THR A 55 12.73 -12.02 4.97
CA THR A 55 14.02 -12.50 4.45
C THR A 55 15.06 -11.38 4.47
N ILE A 56 14.68 -10.14 4.20
CA ILE A 56 15.59 -8.98 4.21
C ILE A 56 16.03 -8.61 5.64
N THR A 57 15.19 -8.89 6.66
CA THR A 57 15.46 -8.45 8.04
C THR A 57 16.35 -9.37 8.87
N TRP A 58 16.58 -10.62 8.47
CA TRP A 58 17.18 -11.63 9.36
C TRP A 58 18.60 -12.07 8.98
N ASP A 59 19.15 -11.55 7.87
CA ASP A 59 20.51 -11.87 7.39
C ASP A 59 21.54 -10.78 7.72
N SER A 60 21.27 -9.97 8.74
CA SER A 60 22.24 -8.98 9.22
C SER A 60 23.18 -9.64 10.23
N ASP A 61 24.43 -9.87 9.83
CA ASP A 61 25.55 -10.26 10.71
C ASP A 61 26.00 -9.12 11.65
N GLU A 62 25.27 -8.00 11.67
CA GLU A 62 25.59 -6.85 12.51
C GLU A 62 25.29 -7.14 13.98
N THR A 63 26.29 -6.90 14.83
CA THR A 63 26.07 -6.93 16.27
C THR A 63 25.24 -5.72 16.70
N PRO A 64 24.39 -5.83 17.74
CA PRO A 64 23.56 -4.72 18.21
C PRO A 64 24.35 -3.44 18.54
N GLU A 65 25.62 -3.57 18.94
CA GLU A 65 26.51 -2.45 19.23
C GLU A 65 26.95 -1.69 17.97
N GLU A 66 27.19 -2.41 16.87
CA GLU A 66 27.55 -1.82 15.56
C GLU A 66 26.37 -1.04 14.97
N THR A 67 25.15 -1.57 15.09
CA THR A 67 23.93 -0.86 14.66
C THR A 67 23.68 0.40 15.49
N ILE A 68 23.94 0.37 16.80
CA ILE A 68 23.79 1.56 17.65
C ILE A 68 24.82 2.63 17.26
N ASN A 69 26.06 2.23 16.99
CA ASN A 69 27.12 3.16 16.58
C ASN A 69 26.84 3.74 15.19
N SER A 70 26.38 2.94 14.22
CA SER A 70 26.02 3.43 12.88
C SER A 70 24.86 4.44 12.90
N ILE A 71 23.84 4.20 13.74
CA ILE A 71 22.74 5.15 13.96
C ILE A 71 23.24 6.46 14.59
N ARG A 72 24.19 6.37 15.54
CA ARG A 72 24.78 7.55 16.19
C ARG A 72 25.65 8.35 15.24
N GLU A 73 26.44 7.70 14.39
CA GLU A 73 27.26 8.35 13.37
C GLU A 73 26.40 9.01 12.29
N ALA A 74 25.34 8.33 11.83
CA ALA A 74 24.38 8.85 10.86
C ALA A 74 23.57 10.06 11.37
N ARG A 75 23.48 10.27 12.70
CA ARG A 75 22.83 11.46 13.29
C ARG A 75 23.61 12.75 13.10
N THR A 76 24.85 12.70 12.63
CA THR A 76 25.69 13.89 12.50
C THR A 76 25.63 14.47 11.08
N GLY A 77 24.90 15.59 10.93
CA GLY A 77 25.26 16.60 9.94
C GLY A 77 24.33 16.81 8.74
N ASN A 78 23.14 16.19 8.67
CA ASN A 78 22.19 16.60 7.64
C ASN A 78 21.48 17.90 8.07
N LYS A 79 22.13 19.05 7.84
CA LYS A 79 21.53 20.40 7.88
C LYS A 79 20.48 20.58 6.75
N ARG A 80 19.75 19.54 6.38
CA ARG A 80 18.65 19.63 5.41
C ARG A 80 17.46 20.43 5.95
N PHE A 81 17.32 20.49 7.27
CA PHE A 81 16.45 21.43 7.95
C PHE A 81 17.30 22.59 8.49
N GLY A 82 17.69 23.50 7.61
CA GLY A 82 18.28 24.77 8.02
C GLY A 82 17.20 25.64 8.67
N GLY A 83 17.30 25.87 9.98
CA GLY A 83 16.71 27.04 10.65
C GLY A 83 15.24 26.97 11.06
N ALA A 84 14.55 25.83 10.95
CA ALA A 84 13.23 25.67 11.54
C ALA A 84 13.14 24.29 12.20
N ASP A 85 12.89 24.28 13.51
CA ASP A 85 12.52 23.08 14.24
C ASP A 85 11.24 22.52 13.60
N GLY A 86 11.41 21.39 12.91
CA GLY A 86 10.36 20.80 12.10
C GLY A 86 9.27 20.18 12.96
N VAL A 87 8.06 20.72 12.81
CA VAL A 87 6.75 20.02 12.80
C VAL A 87 6.33 19.27 14.07
N PHE A 88 7.08 19.38 15.16
CA PHE A 88 6.63 18.94 16.48
C PHE A 88 6.66 20.13 17.44
N ASP A 89 5.66 20.99 17.30
CA ASP A 89 5.04 21.70 18.43
C ASP A 89 3.69 21.01 18.69
#